data_AF-A0AAE9HVD6-F1
#
_entry.id   AF-A0AAE9HVD6-F1
#
_cell.length_a   1.000
_cell.length_b   1.000
_cell.length_c   1.000
_cell.angle_alpha   90.00
_cell.angle_beta   90.00
_cell.angle_gamma   90.00
#
_symmetry.space_group_name_H-M   'P 1'
#
loop_
_entity.id
_entity.type
_entity.pdbx_description
1 polymer ?
#
loop_
_entity_poly.entity_id
_entity_poly.type
_entity_poly.pdbx_seq_one_letter_code
_entity_poly.pdbx_strand_id
1 'polypeptide(L)' 'MTPDQAAHRQAAAANDYEKLLRELQLAQIIIGNASQLMTISQRLVWGERNANSAARLSSAYKAAGAAVIAEATGSAA' A
#
# COMPACT_ATOMS: atom_id res chain seq x y z
N MET A 1 21.31 19.29 7.72
CA MET A 1 20.88 18.94 6.34
C MET A 1 21.13 20.16 5.48
N THR A 2 21.89 20.04 4.40
CA THR A 2 22.13 21.18 3.49
C THR A 2 20.93 21.35 2.54
N PRO A 3 20.71 22.54 1.94
CA PRO A 3 19.66 22.75 0.95
C PRO A 3 19.69 21.74 -0.20
N ASP A 4 20.88 21.38 -0.69
CA ASP A 4 21.05 20.38 -1.74
C ASP A 4 20.61 18.97 -1.30
N GLN A 5 20.93 18.58 -0.06
CA GLN A 5 20.47 17.30 0.50
C GLN A 5 18.94 17.27 0.66
N ALA A 6 18.32 18.40 0.98
CA ALA A 6 16.87 18.54 1.07
C ALA A 6 16.22 18.37 -0.32
N ALA A 7 16.76 19.04 -1.33
CA ALA A 7 16.29 18.97 -2.71
C ALA A 7 16.39 17.55 -3.28
N HIS A 8 17.51 16.85 -3.03
CA HIS A 8 17.69 15.47 -3.44
C HIS A 8 16.68 14.51 -2.79
N ARG A 9 16.42 14.67 -1.48
CA ARG A 9 15.40 13.85 -0.79
C ARG A 9 14.00 14.11 -1.33
N GLN A 10 13.67 15.37 -1.64
CA GLN A 10 12.37 15.73 -2.20
C GLN A 10 12.19 15.15 -3.61
N ALA A 11 13.22 15.21 -4.45
CA ALA A 11 13.20 14.60 -5.77
C ALA A 11 13.07 13.06 -5.70
N ALA A 12 13.78 12.42 -4.77
CA ALA A 12 13.65 10.97 -4.55
C ALA A 12 12.23 10.59 -4.13
N ALA A 13 11.65 11.31 -3.17
CA ALA A 13 10.27 11.07 -2.71
C ALA A 13 9.25 11.26 -3.84
N ALA A 14 9.42 12.26 -4.70
CA ALA A 14 8.54 12.48 -5.86
C ALA A 14 8.64 11.33 -6.88
N ASN A 15 9.86 10.88 -7.18
CA ASN A 15 10.08 9.76 -8.10
C ASN A 15 9.47 8.46 -7.57
N ASP A 16 9.61 8.18 -6.27
CA ASP A 16 9.05 6.98 -5.67
C ASP A 16 7.53 7.04 -5.59
N TYR A 17 6.97 8.23 -5.36
CA TYR A 17 5.52 8.44 -5.46
C TYR A 17 4.99 8.15 -6.87
N GLU A 18 5.65 8.64 -7.92
CA GLU A 18 5.24 8.37 -9.31
C GLU A 18 5.31 6.88 -9.67
N LYS A 19 6.35 6.17 -9.21
CA LYS A 19 6.47 4.72 -9.41
C LYS A 19 5.32 3.98 -8.72
N LEU A 20 5.05 4.30 -7.45
CA LEU A 20 3.95 3.68 -6.70
C LEU A 20 2.59 3.95 -7.35
N LEU A 21 2.37 5.17 -7.86
CA LEU A 21 1.14 5.50 -8.58
C LEU A 21 0.98 4.66 -9.85
N ARG A 22 2.07 4.48 -10.62
CA ARG A 22 2.05 3.63 -11.82
C ARG A 22 1.78 2.17 -11.48
N GLU A 23 2.42 1.64 -10.45
CA GLU A 23 2.19 0.27 -9.97
C GLU A 23 0.74 0.07 -9.53
N LEU A 24 0.16 1.04 -8.82
CA LEU A 24 -1.24 1.02 -8.42
C LEU A 24 -2.19 1.00 -9.63
N GLN A 25 -1.91 1.82 -10.65
CA GLN A 25 -2.69 1.83 -11.89
C GLN A 25 -2.64 0.47 -12.61
N LEU A 26 -1.45 -0.14 -12.70
CA LEU A 26 -1.28 -1.47 -13.30
C LEU A 26 -2.02 -2.55 -12.50
N ALA A 27 -1.92 -2.52 -11.17
CA ALA A 27 -2.64 -3.43 -10.30
C ALA A 27 -4.17 -3.32 -10.50
N GLN A 28 -4.69 -2.10 -10.62
CA GLN A 28 -6.11 -1.86 -10.88
C GLN A 28 -6.56 -2.51 -12.20
N ILE A 29 -5.76 -2.39 -13.26
CA ILE A 29 -6.04 -3.00 -14.56
C ILE A 29 -6.04 -4.53 -14.44
N ILE A 30 -5.02 -5.11 -13.78
CA ILE A 30 -4.91 -6.56 -13.58
C ILE A 30 -6.13 -7.09 -12.81
N ILE A 31 -6.51 -6.43 -11.72
CA ILE A 31 -7.66 -6.82 -10.90
C ILE A 31 -8.96 -6.73 -11.73
N GLY A 32 -9.13 -5.65 -12.50
CA GLY A 32 -10.27 -5.47 -13.39
C GLY A 32 -10.39 -6.60 -14.41
N ASN A 33 -9.29 -6.90 -15.11
CA ASN A 33 -9.24 -7.97 -16.12
C ASN A 33 -9.52 -9.34 -15.49
N ALA A 34 -8.93 -9.64 -14.33
CA ALA A 34 -9.15 -10.90 -13.63
C ALA A 34 -10.63 -11.09 -13.25
N SER A 35 -11.29 -10.04 -12.76
CA SER A 35 -12.73 -10.07 -12.40
C SER A 35 -13.64 -10.39 -13.59
N GLN A 36 -13.29 -9.92 -14.79
CA GLN A 36 -14.05 -10.17 -16.01
C GLN A 36 -13.94 -11.63 -16.48
N LEU A 37 -12.80 -12.30 -16.20
CA LEU A 37 -12.58 -13.71 -16.53
C LEU A 37 -13.23 -14.68 -15.54
N MET A 38 -13.66 -14.19 -14.38
CA MET A 38 -14.28 -15.01 -13.34
C MET A 38 -15.75 -15.32 -13.63
N THR A 39 -16.19 -16.50 -13.22
CA THR A 39 -17.61 -16.82 -13.07
C THR A 39 -18.24 -16.00 -11.93
N ILE A 40 -19.57 -15.97 -11.88
CA ILE A 40 -20.31 -15.30 -10.80
C ILE A 40 -19.89 -15.85 -9.42
N SER A 41 -19.84 -17.17 -9.26
CA SER A 41 -19.46 -17.81 -8.00
C SER A 41 -18.02 -17.47 -7.58
N GLN A 42 -17.09 -17.40 -8.53
CA GLN A 42 -15.71 -17.00 -8.25
C GLN A 42 -15.61 -15.54 -7.79
N ARG A 43 -16.36 -14.62 -8.41
CA ARG A 43 -16.41 -13.21 -7.96
C ARG A 43 -16.96 -13.06 -6.55
N LEU A 44 -17.98 -13.85 -6.18
CA LEU A 44 -18.55 -13.82 -4.83
C LEU A 44 -17.52 -14.26 -3.78
N VAL A 45 -16.86 -15.40 -3.99
CA VAL A 45 -15.81 -15.89 -3.08
C VAL A 45 -14.63 -14.93 -3.01
N TRP A 46 -14.23 -14.35 -4.14
CA TRP A 46 -13.17 -13.33 -4.18
C TRP A 46 -13.53 -12.09 -3.36
N GLY A 47 -14.75 -11.58 -3.51
CA GLY A 47 -15.26 -10.43 -2.75
C GLY A 47 -15.24 -10.68 -1.23
N GLU A 48 -15.74 -11.85 -0.79
CA GLU A 48 -15.72 -12.24 0.62
C GLU A 48 -14.30 -12.32 1.19
N ARG A 49 -13.37 -12.95 0.45
CA ARG A 49 -11.97 -13.06 0.87
C ARG A 49 -11.28 -11.70 0.93
N ASN A 50 -11.58 -10.79 0.01
CA ASN A 50 -11.03 -9.44 0.04
C ASN A 50 -11.56 -8.62 1.20
N ALA A 51 -12.86 -8.70 1.52
CA ALA A 51 -13.44 -8.03 2.68
C ALA A 51 -12.77 -8.50 3.99
N ASN A 52 -12.58 -9.81 4.14
CA ASN A 52 -11.89 -10.39 5.30
C ASN A 52 -10.39 -10.04 5.34
N SER A 53 -9.73 -10.05 4.19
CA SER A 53 -8.31 -9.68 4.08
C SER A 53 -8.08 -8.21 4.38
N ALA A 54 -8.97 -7.31 3.95
CA ALA A 54 -8.90 -5.88 4.25
C ALA A 54 -8.98 -5.61 5.75
N ALA A 55 -9.87 -6.32 6.47
CA ALA A 55 -9.95 -6.23 7.93
C ALA A 55 -8.66 -6.71 8.61
N ARG A 56 -8.08 -7.81 8.13
CA ARG A 56 -6.82 -8.38 8.66
C ARG A 56 -5.59 -7.51 8.33
N LEU A 57 -5.53 -6.93 7.14
CA LEU A 57 -4.45 -6.02 6.76
C LEU A 57 -4.54 -4.72 7.55
N SER A 58 -5.74 -4.16 7.75
CA SER A 58 -5.94 -2.94 8.55
C SER A 58 -5.43 -3.10 9.99
N SER A 59 -5.69 -4.24 10.63
CA SER A 59 -5.19 -4.50 11.99
C SER A 59 -3.67 -4.70 12.03
N ALA A 60 -3.10 -5.43 11.07
CA ALA A 60 -1.66 -5.62 10.97
C ALA A 60 -0.91 -4.31 10.67
N TYR A 61 -1.41 -3.48 9.76
CA TYR A 61 -0.83 -2.17 9.45
C TYR A 61 -0.92 -1.20 10.62
N LYS A 62 -1.99 -1.23 11.42
CA LYS A 62 -2.08 -0.44 12.65
C LYS A 62 -0.99 -0.84 13.66
N ALA A 63 -0.76 -2.14 13.82
CA ALA A 63 0.27 -2.65 14.74
C ALA A 63 1.69 -2.30 14.26
N ALA A 64 1.98 -2.54 12.98
CA ALA A 64 3.26 -2.21 12.38
C ALA A 64 3.53 -0.71 12.33
N GLY A 65 2.52 0.09 11.97
CA GLY A 65 2.61 1.55 11.95
C GLY A 65 2.89 2.14 13.33
N ALA A 66 2.25 1.62 14.39
CA ALA A 66 2.54 2.03 15.75
C ALA A 66 3.99 1.74 16.15
N ALA A 67 4.53 0.58 15.78
CA ALA A 67 5.92 0.22 16.04
C ALA A 67 6.91 1.12 15.29
N VAL A 68 6.67 1.36 13.99
CA VAL A 68 7.51 2.25 13.16
C VAL A 68 7.48 3.70 13.68
N ILE A 69 6.31 4.19 14.10
CA ILE A 69 6.19 5.53 14.70
C ILE A 69 6.90 5.58 16.05
N ALA A 70 6.78 4.57 16.90
CA ALA A 70 7.47 4.50 18.19
C ALA A 70 9.00 4.49 18.02
N GLU A 71 9.51 3.75 17.04
CA GLU A 71 10.93 3.73 16.67
C GLU A 71 11.39 5.09 16.13
N ALA A 72 10.62 5.69 15.22
CA ALA A 72 10.95 6.99 14.64
C ALA A 72 10.86 8.16 15.64
N THR A 73 10.05 8.02 16.69
CA THR A 73 9.87 9.06 17.74
C THR A 73 10.67 8.79 19.01
N GLY A 74 11.46 7.71 19.05
CA GLY A 74 12.28 7.35 20.22
C GLY A 74 11.48 6.92 21.45
N SER A 75 10.20 6.58 21.27
CA SER A 75 9.31 6.11 22.35
C SER A 75 9.30 4.59 22.50
N ALA A 76 10.10 3.87 21.70
CA ALA A 76 10.34 2.45 21.87
C ALA A 76 11.40 2.22 22.98
N ALA A 77 10.94 2.20 24.24
CA ALA A 77 11.70 1.77 25.41
C ALA A 77 10.82 0.90 26.31
#